data_AF-A0A3D3CEE5-F1
#
_entry.id   AF-A0A3D3CEE5-F1
#
_cell.length_a   1.000
_cell.length_b   1.000
_cell.length_c   1.000
_cell.angle_alpha   90.00
_cell.angle_beta   90.00
_cell.angle_gamma   90.00
#
_symmetry.space_group_name_H-M   'P 1'
#
loop_
_entity.id
_entity.type
_entity.pdbx_description
1 polymer ?
#
loop_
_entity_poly.entity_id
_entity_poly.type
_entity_poly.pdbx_seq_one_letter_code
_entity_poly.pdbx_strand_id
1 'polypeptide(L)' 'MILSVDGLSFSYRGVPVLEGVTFSVAKGETVALLGPNGTGKTTL' A
#
# COMPACT_ATOMS: atom_id res chain seq x y z
N MET A 1 8.67 -6.77 -14.09
CA MET A 1 7.75 -6.19 -13.10
C MET A 1 6.67 -7.22 -12.82
N ILE A 2 6.38 -7.54 -11.56
CA ILE A 2 5.33 -8.52 -11.19
C ILE A 2 4.12 -7.86 -10.54
N LEU A 3 4.29 -6.69 -9.93
CA LEU A 3 3.23 -5.88 -9.33
C LEU A 3 3.50 -4.40 -9.59
N SER A 4 2.45 -3.64 -9.90
CA SER A 4 2.47 -2.17 -9.96
C SER A 4 1.15 -1.64 -9.43
N VAL A 5 1.25 -0.64 -8.57
CA VAL A 5 0.14 0.08 -7.96
C VAL A 5 0.36 1.56 -8.23
N ASP A 6 -0.67 2.25 -8.70
CA ASP A 6 -0.61 3.68 -9.02
C ASP A 6 -1.80 4.40 -8.40
N GLY A 7 -1.51 5.37 -7.52
CA GLY A 7 -2.51 6.26 -6.92
C GLY A 7 -3.55 5.58 -6.05
N LEU A 8 -3.23 4.47 -5.36
CA LEU A 8 -4.20 3.73 -4.57
C LEU A 8 -4.65 4.54 -3.35
N SER A 9 -5.95 4.82 -3.30
CA SER A 9 -6.63 5.42 -2.16
C SER A 9 -7.72 4.51 -1.65
N PHE A 10 -7.89 4.42 -0.33
CA PHE A 10 -8.90 3.58 0.29
C PHE A 10 -9.38 4.18 1.61
N SER A 11 -10.65 3.97 1.94
CA SER A 11 -11.27 4.46 3.17
C SER A 11 -12.18 3.40 3.80
N TYR A 12 -12.11 3.25 5.13
CA TYR A 12 -13.14 2.51 5.87
C TYR A 12 -14.18 3.50 6.41
N ARG A 13 -15.45 3.31 6.03
CA ARG A 13 -16.57 4.16 6.51
C ARG A 13 -16.32 5.67 6.33
N GLY A 14 -15.68 6.05 5.23
CA GLY A 14 -15.33 7.44 4.92
C GLY A 14 -14.09 7.98 5.62
N VAL A 15 -13.42 7.19 6.47
CA VAL A 15 -12.12 7.55 7.07
C VAL A 15 -11.00 7.05 6.16
N PRO A 16 -10.15 7.95 5.62
CA PRO A 16 -9.04 7.56 4.76
C PRO A 16 -8.01 6.72 5.52
N VAL A 17 -7.55 5.64 4.87
CA VAL A 17 -6.51 4.73 5.37
C VAL A 17 -5.33 4.65 4.41
N LEU A 18 -5.58 4.74 3.10
CA LEU A 18 -4.56 4.88 2.07
C LEU A 18 -4.89 6.13 1.25
N GLU A 19 -3.87 6.91 0.92
CA GLU A 19 -4.01 8.15 0.15
C GLU A 19 -2.93 8.18 -0.95
N GLY A 20 -3.33 7.88 -2.18
CA GLY A 20 -2.47 8.03 -3.37
C GLY A 20 -1.21 7.17 -3.36
N VAL A 21 -1.25 5.94 -2.84
CA VAL A 21 -0.08 5.07 -2.73
C VAL A 21 0.34 4.55 -4.11
N THR A 22 1.57 4.84 -4.52
CA THR A 22 2.19 4.36 -5.77
C THR A 22 3.46 3.58 -5.46
N PHE A 23 3.55 2.34 -5.93
CA PHE A 23 4.75 1.51 -5.84
C PHE A 23 4.78 0.40 -6.91
N SER A 24 5.94 -0.22 -7.08
CA SER A 24 6.09 -1.38 -7.95
C SER A 24 7.00 -2.41 -7.31
N VAL A 25 6.78 -3.69 -7.62
CA VAL A 25 7.64 -4.79 -7.19
C VAL A 25 8.15 -5.55 -8.41
N ALA A 26 9.46 -5.71 -8.47
CA ALA A 26 10.14 -6.50 -9.50
C ALA A 26 10.14 -7.99 -9.14
N LYS A 27 10.39 -8.84 -10.13
CA LYS A 27 10.51 -10.28 -9.91
C LYS A 27 11.79 -10.55 -9.12
N GLY A 28 11.68 -11.28 -8.01
CA GLY A 28 12.81 -11.60 -7.13
C GLY A 28 13.17 -10.51 -6.12
N GLU A 29 12.40 -9.42 -6.07
CA GLU A 29 12.56 -8.36 -5.07
C GLU A 29 11.89 -8.76 -3.75
N THR A 30 12.58 -8.51 -2.63
CA THR A 30 12.02 -8.68 -1.29
C THR A 30 11.68 -7.32 -0.72
N VAL A 31 10.40 -7.11 -0.40
CA VAL A 31 9.89 -5.84 0.14
C VAL A 31 9.34 -6.07 1.54
N ALA A 32 9.61 -5.14 2.46
CA ALA A 32 9.02 -5.10 3.78
C ALA A 32 8.11 -3.88 3.92
N LEU A 33 6.90 -4.09 4.42
CA LEU A 33 5.96 -3.01 4.69
C LEU A 33 6.01 -2.65 6.18
N LEU A 34 6.49 -1.44 6.48
CA LEU A 34 6.76 -0.97 7.84
C LEU A 34 5.83 0.17 8.25
N GLY A 35 5.62 0.33 9.56
CA GLY A 35 4.84 1.43 10.13
C GLY A 35 4.06 1.04 11.40
N PRO A 36 3.66 2.01 12.23
CA PRO A 36 2.84 1.79 13.43
C PRO A 36 1.52 1.03 13.17
N ASN A 37 0.89 0.49 14.22
CA ASN A 37 -0.42 -0.14 14.08
C ASN A 37 -1.47 0.87 13.59
N GLY A 38 -2.36 0.43 12.69
CA GLY A 38 -3.42 1.27 12.12
C GLY A 38 -3.04 2.09 10.88
N THR A 39 -1.78 2.09 10.43
CA THR A 39 -1.34 2.88 9.27
C THR A 39 -1.67 2.27 7.89
N GLY A 40 -2.65 1.35 7.83
CA GLY A 40 -3.07 0.75 6.55
C GLY A 40 -2.21 -0.39 6.01
N LYS A 41 -1.23 -0.92 6.76
CA LYS A 41 -0.33 -2.00 6.26
C LYS A 41 -1.04 -3.29 5.85
N THR A 42 -2.10 -3.69 6.55
CA THR A 42 -2.92 -4.87 6.17
C THR A 42 -3.96 -4.53 5.11
N THR A 43 -4.22 -3.23 4.93
CA THR A 43 -5.16 -2.72 3.93
C THR A 43 -4.49 -2.59 2.57
N LEU A 44 -3.19 -2.28 2.54
CA LEU A 44 -2.33 -2.28 1.36
C LEU A 44 -1.95 -3.71 0.95
#